data_AF-H9GQC6-F1
#
_entry.id   AF-H9GQC6-F1
#
_cell.length_a   1.000
_cell.length_b   1.000
_cell.length_c   1.000
_cell.angle_alpha   90.00
_cell.angle_beta   90.00
_cell.angle_gamma   90.00
#
_symmetry.space_group_name_H-M   'P 1'
#
loop_
_entity.id
_entity.type
_entity.pdbx_description
1 polymer ?
#
loop_
_entity_poly.entity_id
_entity_poly.type
_entity_poly.pdbx_seq_one_letter_code
_entity_poly.pdbx_strand_id
1 'polypeptide(L)'
;MAACSSLKNICEYETNKVVRFQSIFYGSLKWAIHTVVFTYVSVVLIADKRYQKKDNVISSVHTKVKGVSQTDMRIWDTAEYTIPMQGINSFFVVTNIIMTESQTQGVCPEFPIAKAICSTDRSCMKGGVDPLSNGIQTGKCVQYNATLKTCEVKAWCPVESMKSAPEPAILRSAENFTVLIKNNIHFPKFNYTTRNISPEFNTSCTYNERTASSCPIFRLGDILQAIGENFSEVAVQGGIMGIEINWDCNLDKWRHRCGPKYGFRRLDDKKTSEALYPGYNFRYARYYKQASGREERTLIKAYGIRFDILVFGMAGQFDFFELLVYIGSALSYFGLAQLTVDFLITSYSYSCCKYDPVKEYYYKKKCESVPGPRWTVLYVTYVDEPHIFMIDKLLKTSLQNIKGKIVHRQTGNFKLGPKLLLKPPKEARSPGAPHELQPLQNERVASPSRERPPWCSCRECRPTERYWEQLCCRRKDGDCIAGSALFDQLVLSRPRLEFILLYADPLLDLKADDLNKRLRHCAYEQYIHWRFGEELEERAVLPSCCRWKIRDAFPSEKGEYTGFRSQRKTLH
;
A
#
# COMPACT_ATOMS: atom_id res chain seq x y z
N MET A 1 14.55 12.99 -34.54
CA MET A 1 15.28 13.06 -33.26
C MET A 1 15.95 11.70 -32.98
N ALA A 2 16.87 11.28 -33.85
CA ALA A 2 17.55 9.99 -33.75
C ALA A 2 18.97 10.15 -34.29
N ALA A 3 19.89 10.63 -33.43
CA ALA A 3 21.35 10.60 -33.61
C ALA A 3 22.05 11.25 -32.40
N CYS A 4 21.68 10.88 -31.17
CA CYS A 4 22.39 11.35 -29.96
C CYS A 4 22.79 10.18 -29.04
N SER A 5 22.99 9.00 -29.62
CA SER A 5 23.44 7.80 -28.89
C SER A 5 24.79 7.39 -29.44
N SER A 6 25.85 7.79 -28.74
CA SER A 6 27.18 7.21 -28.94
C SER A 6 27.18 5.78 -28.41
N LEU A 7 27.82 4.84 -29.11
CA LEU A 7 28.02 3.46 -28.62
C LEU A 7 28.66 3.41 -27.23
N LYS A 8 29.41 4.47 -26.84
CA LYS A 8 29.99 4.60 -25.50
C LYS A 8 28.94 4.79 -24.39
N ASN A 9 27.82 5.44 -24.70
CA ASN A 9 26.75 5.68 -23.72
C ASN A 9 25.98 4.39 -23.40
N ILE A 10 26.06 3.36 -24.25
CA ILE A 10 25.44 2.04 -24.02
C ILE A 10 26.21 1.26 -22.94
N CYS A 11 27.52 1.48 -22.82
CA CYS A 11 28.38 0.83 -21.82
C CYS A 11 28.57 1.69 -20.56
N GLU A 12 27.80 2.76 -20.40
CA GLU A 12 27.85 3.60 -19.19
C GLU A 12 27.16 2.87 -18.03
N TYR A 13 27.88 2.71 -16.92
CA TYR A 13 27.36 2.07 -15.71
C TYR A 13 27.48 3.04 -14.54
N GLU A 14 26.32 3.50 -14.07
CA GLU A 14 26.25 4.38 -12.91
C GLU A 14 26.26 3.57 -11.61
N THR A 15 27.06 4.02 -10.65
CA THR A 15 27.07 3.46 -9.29
C THR A 15 26.81 4.55 -8.27
N ASN A 16 26.04 4.19 -7.24
CA ASN A 16 25.83 5.08 -6.12
C ASN A 16 27.14 5.23 -5.34
N LYS A 17 27.60 6.47 -5.15
CA LYS A 17 28.68 6.78 -4.23
C LYS A 17 28.20 6.50 -2.80
N VAL A 18 28.91 5.63 -2.08
CA VAL A 18 28.55 5.22 -0.73
C VAL A 18 29.59 5.69 0.29
N VAL A 19 29.14 6.03 1.49
CA VAL A 19 30.00 6.34 2.64
C VAL A 19 29.84 5.22 3.66
N ARG A 20 30.95 4.61 4.06
CA ARG A 20 30.96 3.53 5.06
C ARG A 20 31.19 4.11 6.45
N PHE A 21 30.18 4.02 7.31
CA PHE A 21 30.29 4.38 8.72
C PHE A 21 30.68 3.15 9.55
N GLN A 22 31.78 3.25 10.31
CA GLN A 22 32.20 2.21 11.23
C GLN A 22 31.70 2.56 12.64
N SER A 23 30.52 2.06 12.99
CA SER A 23 29.91 2.25 14.30
C SER A 23 29.19 0.98 14.75
N ILE A 24 29.44 0.55 15.98
CA ILE A 24 28.82 -0.64 16.57
C ILE A 24 27.30 -0.44 16.66
N PHE A 25 26.83 0.71 17.15
CA PHE A 25 25.41 0.99 17.33
C PHE A 25 24.59 0.86 16.03
N TYR A 26 24.92 1.63 14.99
CA TYR A 26 24.25 1.56 13.68
C TYR A 26 24.41 0.20 12.99
N GLY A 27 25.56 -0.47 13.18
CA GLY A 27 25.78 -1.83 12.68
C GLY A 27 24.84 -2.85 13.32
N SER A 28 24.78 -2.87 14.65
CA SER A 28 23.87 -3.74 15.41
C SER A 28 22.41 -3.46 15.10
N LEU A 29 22.01 -2.18 14.99
CA LEU A 29 20.65 -1.79 14.63
C LEU A 29 20.26 -2.30 13.23
N LYS A 30 21.14 -2.13 12.23
CA LYS A 30 20.92 -2.64 10.88
C LYS A 30 20.67 -4.15 10.88
N TRP A 31 21.56 -4.91 11.52
CA TRP A 31 21.45 -6.37 11.58
C TRP A 31 20.21 -6.83 12.36
N ALA A 32 19.87 -6.16 13.47
CA ALA A 32 18.66 -6.46 14.22
C ALA A 32 17.40 -6.30 13.35
N ILE A 33 17.28 -5.19 12.61
CA ILE A 33 16.15 -4.96 11.70
C ILE A 33 16.12 -6.02 10.59
N HIS A 34 17.28 -6.33 9.98
CA HIS A 34 17.38 -7.37 8.95
C HIS A 34 16.97 -8.75 9.47
N THR A 35 17.39 -9.13 10.68
CA THR A 35 16.98 -10.40 11.31
C THR A 35 15.48 -10.43 11.56
N VAL A 36 14.89 -9.36 12.11
CA VAL A 36 13.45 -9.29 12.36
C VAL A 36 12.65 -9.41 11.05
N VAL A 37 13.04 -8.66 10.02
CA VAL A 37 12.40 -8.72 8.70
C VAL A 37 12.54 -10.11 8.09
N PHE A 38 13.73 -10.70 8.13
CA PHE A 38 13.97 -12.05 7.62
C PHE A 38 13.09 -13.09 8.33
N THR A 39 13.09 -13.10 9.66
CA THR A 39 12.27 -14.02 10.46
C THR A 39 10.80 -13.86 10.13
N TYR A 40 10.29 -12.62 10.04
CA TYR A 40 8.90 -12.36 9.68
C TYR A 40 8.56 -12.91 8.29
N VAL A 41 9.38 -12.60 7.28
CA VAL A 41 9.19 -13.07 5.90
C VAL A 41 9.22 -14.60 5.83
N SER A 42 10.12 -15.25 6.58
CA SER A 42 10.21 -16.71 6.66
C SER A 42 8.98 -17.33 7.34
N VAL A 43 8.49 -16.74 8.43
CA VAL A 43 7.28 -17.21 9.13
C VAL A 43 6.07 -17.12 8.21
N VAL A 44 5.87 -15.98 7.54
CA VAL A 44 4.75 -15.81 6.59
C VAL A 44 4.88 -16.76 5.40
N LEU A 45 6.09 -16.98 4.87
CA LEU A 45 6.33 -17.92 3.79
C LEU A 45 5.87 -19.34 4.15
N ILE A 46 6.16 -19.79 5.37
CA ILE A 46 5.85 -21.15 5.84
C ILE A 46 4.39 -21.26 6.32
N ALA A 47 3.90 -20.30 7.10
CA ALA A 47 2.56 -20.33 7.69
C ALA A 47 1.46 -20.19 6.64
N ASP A 48 1.59 -19.21 5.73
CA ASP A 48 0.61 -18.99 4.64
C ASP A 48 0.87 -19.85 3.40
N LYS A 49 2.01 -20.57 3.39
CA LYS A 49 2.55 -21.36 2.28
C LYS A 49 2.62 -20.54 0.98
N ARG A 50 3.21 -19.34 1.04
CA ARG A 50 3.29 -18.42 -0.12
C ARG A 50 4.11 -18.97 -1.30
N TYR A 51 4.94 -19.98 -1.05
CA TYR A 51 5.66 -20.71 -2.08
C TYR A 51 4.76 -21.67 -2.90
N GLN A 52 3.49 -21.81 -2.52
CA GLN A 52 2.55 -22.68 -3.22
C GLN A 52 1.61 -21.88 -4.11
N LYS A 53 1.44 -22.38 -5.33
CA LYS A 53 0.30 -21.99 -6.15
C LYS A 53 -0.96 -22.62 -5.57
N LYS A 54 -2.06 -21.87 -5.58
CA LYS A 54 -3.34 -22.31 -5.00
C LYS A 54 -4.40 -22.53 -6.07
N ASP A 55 -5.22 -23.55 -5.84
CA ASP A 55 -6.38 -23.86 -6.67
C ASP A 55 -7.62 -24.19 -5.83
N ASN A 56 -8.78 -23.81 -6.35
CA ASN A 56 -10.06 -24.07 -5.70
C ASN A 56 -10.58 -25.44 -6.09
N VAL A 57 -11.30 -26.08 -5.17
CA VAL A 57 -11.85 -27.42 -5.39
C VAL A 57 -13.06 -27.39 -6.33
N ILE A 58 -13.10 -28.34 -7.27
CA ILE A 58 -14.33 -28.73 -7.97
C ILE A 58 -14.82 -30.03 -7.36
N SER A 59 -16.08 -30.10 -6.97
CA SER A 59 -16.63 -31.25 -6.26
C SER A 59 -17.86 -31.85 -6.93
N SER A 60 -17.99 -33.17 -6.82
CA SER A 60 -19.21 -33.92 -7.12
C SER A 60 -19.62 -34.70 -5.88
N VAL A 61 -20.90 -34.64 -5.52
CA VAL A 61 -21.46 -35.29 -4.33
C VAL A 61 -22.56 -36.25 -4.75
N HIS A 62 -22.55 -37.43 -4.15
CA HIS A 62 -23.63 -38.40 -4.25
C HIS A 62 -23.96 -38.94 -2.86
N THR A 63 -25.23 -38.86 -2.48
CA THR A 63 -25.71 -39.30 -1.17
C THR A 63 -26.54 -40.57 -1.28
N LYS A 64 -26.51 -41.39 -0.23
CA LYS A 64 -27.39 -42.54 -0.11
C LYS A 64 -27.83 -42.68 1.34
N VAL A 65 -29.10 -42.41 1.59
CA VAL A 65 -29.72 -42.62 2.90
C VAL A 65 -30.16 -44.07 3.02
N LYS A 66 -30.03 -44.66 4.20
CA LYS A 66 -30.50 -46.00 4.54
C LYS A 66 -31.14 -46.00 5.92
N GLY A 67 -32.26 -46.68 6.01
CA GLY A 67 -33.06 -46.78 7.23
C GLY A 67 -34.43 -47.35 6.90
N VAL A 68 -35.07 -47.96 7.89
CA VAL A 68 -36.45 -48.41 7.81
C VAL A 68 -37.12 -48.00 9.10
N SER A 69 -38.36 -47.52 9.02
CA SER A 69 -39.15 -47.19 10.19
C SER A 69 -40.52 -47.82 10.09
N GLN A 70 -40.97 -48.44 11.17
CA GLN A 70 -42.34 -48.92 11.30
C GLN A 70 -43.17 -47.88 12.05
N THR A 71 -44.34 -47.57 11.51
CA THR A 71 -45.39 -46.75 12.15
C THR A 71 -46.62 -47.62 12.33
N ASP A 72 -47.57 -47.23 13.18
CA ASP A 72 -48.79 -48.01 13.45
C ASP A 72 -49.61 -48.29 12.17
N MET A 73 -49.46 -47.47 11.14
CA MET A 73 -50.20 -47.57 9.88
C MET A 73 -49.46 -48.35 8.79
N ARG A 74 -48.12 -48.23 8.70
CA ARG A 74 -47.29 -48.83 7.63
C ARG A 74 -45.79 -48.78 7.89
N ILE A 75 -45.05 -49.51 7.06
CA ILE A 75 -43.58 -49.49 6.98
C ILE A 75 -43.13 -48.38 6.02
N TRP A 76 -42.07 -47.67 6.42
CA TRP A 76 -41.43 -46.62 5.65
C TRP A 76 -40.01 -47.02 5.26
N ASP A 77 -39.73 -46.96 3.97
CA ASP A 77 -38.42 -47.25 3.41
C ASP A 77 -37.83 -46.02 2.70
N THR A 78 -36.60 -46.18 2.18
CA THR A 78 -35.87 -45.10 1.53
C THR A 78 -36.63 -44.51 0.34
N ALA A 79 -37.40 -45.30 -0.41
CA ALA A 79 -38.13 -44.80 -1.56
C ALA A 79 -39.28 -43.86 -1.18
N GLU A 80 -39.78 -43.96 0.05
CA GLU A 80 -40.89 -43.13 0.51
C GLU A 80 -40.45 -41.87 1.27
N TYR A 81 -39.47 -41.98 2.17
CA TYR A 81 -39.03 -40.84 2.97
C TYR A 81 -37.93 -40.01 2.31
N THR A 82 -37.24 -40.52 1.28
CA THR A 82 -36.33 -39.70 0.47
C THR A 82 -37.03 -39.24 -0.79
N ILE A 83 -37.23 -37.93 -0.90
CA ILE A 83 -37.83 -37.33 -2.08
C ILE A 83 -36.68 -36.81 -2.94
N PRO A 84 -36.54 -37.28 -4.20
CA PRO A 84 -35.51 -36.79 -5.09
C PRO A 84 -35.75 -35.31 -5.36
N MET A 85 -35.01 -34.46 -4.66
CA MET A 85 -35.09 -33.02 -4.83
C MET A 85 -34.27 -32.62 -6.06
N GLN A 86 -34.73 -31.59 -6.78
CA GLN A 86 -33.98 -30.98 -7.89
C GLN A 86 -32.72 -30.21 -7.43
N GLY A 87 -32.41 -30.20 -6.12
CA GLY A 87 -31.29 -29.47 -5.53
C GLY A 87 -29.97 -30.22 -5.70
N ILE A 88 -29.01 -29.59 -6.39
CA ILE A 88 -27.62 -30.06 -6.51
C ILE A 88 -27.02 -30.17 -5.09
N ASN A 89 -26.35 -31.30 -4.80
CA ASN A 89 -25.65 -31.55 -3.53
C ASN A 89 -26.52 -31.46 -2.25
N SER A 90 -27.81 -31.80 -2.33
CA SER A 90 -28.70 -31.83 -1.17
C SER A 90 -29.50 -33.12 -1.10
N PHE A 91 -29.98 -33.47 0.09
CA PHE A 91 -30.94 -34.55 0.26
C PHE A 91 -31.98 -34.19 1.32
N PHE A 92 -33.18 -34.74 1.16
CA PHE A 92 -34.30 -34.49 2.06
C PHE A 92 -34.75 -35.80 2.70
N VAL A 93 -35.01 -35.73 4.01
CA VAL A 93 -35.54 -36.85 4.80
C VAL A 93 -36.84 -36.41 5.45
N VAL A 94 -37.94 -37.06 5.07
CA VAL A 94 -39.26 -36.85 5.68
C VAL A 94 -39.21 -37.34 7.13
N THR A 95 -39.66 -36.49 8.07
CA THR A 95 -39.75 -36.82 9.51
C THR A 95 -41.19 -36.78 10.03
N ASN A 96 -42.06 -36.01 9.37
CA ASN A 96 -43.46 -35.91 9.73
C ASN A 96 -44.32 -35.64 8.50
N ILE A 97 -45.58 -36.06 8.51
CA ILE A 97 -46.46 -35.92 7.35
C ILE A 97 -47.91 -35.66 7.78
N ILE A 98 -48.65 -35.05 6.88
CA ILE A 98 -50.12 -35.00 6.93
C ILE A 98 -50.61 -35.47 5.56
N MET A 99 -51.45 -36.50 5.56
CA MET A 99 -52.02 -37.07 4.34
C MET A 99 -53.51 -36.72 4.26
N THR A 100 -53.94 -36.23 3.10
CA THR A 100 -55.36 -36.09 2.75
C THR A 100 -55.62 -37.05 1.60
N GLU A 101 -56.17 -38.21 1.93
CA GLU A 101 -56.47 -39.27 0.98
C GLU A 101 -57.75 -38.98 0.21
N SER A 102 -57.87 -39.63 -0.95
CA SER A 102 -59.09 -39.63 -1.75
C SER A 102 -59.63 -38.27 -2.17
N GLN A 103 -58.72 -37.34 -2.51
CA GLN A 103 -59.13 -36.08 -3.09
C GLN A 103 -59.60 -36.28 -4.54
N THR A 104 -60.79 -35.77 -4.86
CA THR A 104 -61.34 -35.73 -6.22
C THR A 104 -61.67 -34.29 -6.61
N GLN A 105 -61.64 -33.97 -7.90
CA GLN A 105 -62.05 -32.63 -8.34
C GLN A 105 -63.56 -32.47 -8.18
N GLY A 106 -63.97 -31.46 -7.42
CA GLY A 106 -65.38 -31.25 -7.11
C GLY A 106 -65.65 -29.91 -6.45
N VAL A 107 -66.79 -29.85 -5.78
CA VAL A 107 -67.25 -28.68 -5.03
C VAL A 107 -67.44 -29.11 -3.57
N CYS A 108 -66.83 -28.39 -2.65
CA CYS A 108 -66.90 -28.67 -1.22
C CYS A 108 -66.74 -27.39 -0.39
N PRO A 109 -67.17 -27.39 0.90
CA PRO A 109 -66.86 -26.30 1.81
C PRO A 109 -65.35 -26.14 2.00
N GLU A 110 -64.85 -24.90 2.02
CA GLU A 110 -63.46 -24.59 2.37
C GLU A 110 -63.18 -24.85 3.86
N PHE A 111 -61.93 -25.10 4.23
CA PHE A 111 -61.53 -25.24 5.63
C PHE A 111 -61.79 -23.92 6.38
N PRO A 112 -62.23 -23.96 7.67
CA PRO A 112 -62.61 -22.77 8.43
C PRO A 112 -61.42 -21.88 8.83
N ILE A 113 -60.86 -21.19 7.84
CA ILE A 113 -59.94 -20.05 8.01
C ILE A 113 -60.76 -18.77 8.25
N ALA A 114 -60.21 -17.81 8.98
CA ALA A 114 -60.92 -16.57 9.36
C ALA A 114 -61.60 -15.85 8.17
N LYS A 115 -60.99 -15.90 6.98
CA LYS A 115 -61.54 -15.31 5.74
C LYS A 115 -62.56 -16.18 5.01
N ALA A 116 -62.62 -17.49 5.27
CA ALA A 116 -63.54 -18.42 4.63
C ALA A 116 -64.82 -18.64 5.44
N ILE A 117 -64.82 -18.30 6.74
CA ILE A 117 -66.01 -18.34 7.58
C ILE A 117 -67.02 -17.32 7.05
N CYS A 118 -68.24 -17.79 6.80
CA CYS A 118 -69.31 -16.99 6.24
C CYS A 118 -70.60 -17.17 7.03
N SER A 119 -71.44 -16.14 7.06
CA SER A 119 -72.81 -16.24 7.60
C SER A 119 -73.86 -16.26 6.49
N THR A 120 -73.58 -15.60 5.35
CA THR A 120 -74.49 -15.50 4.21
C THR A 120 -73.72 -15.67 2.89
N ASP A 121 -74.42 -16.04 1.82
CA ASP A 121 -73.83 -16.21 0.49
C ASP A 121 -73.14 -14.95 -0.03
N ARG A 122 -73.61 -13.75 0.38
CA ARG A 122 -72.99 -12.47 0.01
C ARG A 122 -71.58 -12.28 0.55
N SER A 123 -71.21 -13.02 1.60
CA SER A 123 -69.87 -13.01 2.17
C SER A 123 -68.84 -13.73 1.28
N CYS A 124 -69.30 -14.55 0.32
CA CYS A 124 -68.45 -15.33 -0.57
C CYS A 124 -68.42 -14.69 -1.96
N MET A 125 -67.24 -14.37 -2.48
CA MET A 125 -67.10 -13.73 -3.79
C MET A 125 -67.06 -14.79 -4.89
N LYS A 126 -68.06 -14.82 -5.78
CA LYS A 126 -68.07 -15.75 -6.92
C LYS A 126 -66.86 -15.49 -7.84
N GLY A 127 -66.07 -16.53 -8.08
CA GLY A 127 -64.83 -16.45 -8.86
C GLY A 127 -63.63 -15.88 -8.07
N GLY A 128 -63.80 -15.60 -6.78
CA GLY A 128 -62.73 -15.13 -5.91
C GLY A 128 -61.64 -16.19 -5.72
N VAL A 129 -60.38 -15.75 -5.75
CA VAL A 129 -59.19 -16.55 -5.48
C VAL A 129 -58.39 -15.84 -4.39
N ASP A 130 -58.22 -16.49 -3.24
CA ASP A 130 -57.34 -16.03 -2.17
C ASP A 130 -56.12 -16.96 -2.13
N PRO A 131 -54.87 -16.46 -2.06
CA PRO A 131 -53.67 -17.28 -1.90
C PRO A 131 -53.69 -18.25 -0.70
N LEU A 132 -54.50 -17.98 0.33
CA LEU A 132 -54.69 -18.84 1.50
C LEU A 132 -55.84 -19.86 1.33
N SER A 133 -56.63 -19.74 0.26
CA SER A 133 -57.73 -20.65 -0.10
C SER A 133 -57.18 -21.81 -0.94
N ASN A 134 -57.80 -22.99 -0.83
CA ASN A 134 -57.39 -24.17 -1.59
C ASN A 134 -57.99 -24.24 -2.99
N GLY A 135 -58.99 -23.39 -3.29
CA GLY A 135 -59.63 -23.33 -4.60
C GLY A 135 -60.39 -22.04 -4.88
N ILE A 136 -61.20 -22.07 -5.94
CA ILE A 136 -61.95 -20.93 -6.47
C ILE A 136 -63.33 -20.88 -5.81
N GLN A 137 -63.70 -19.74 -5.23
CA GLN A 137 -64.99 -19.58 -4.55
C GLN A 137 -66.18 -19.61 -5.54
N THR A 138 -67.24 -20.34 -5.21
CA THR A 138 -68.46 -20.43 -6.03
C THR A 138 -69.45 -19.30 -5.75
N GLY A 139 -69.30 -18.62 -4.60
CA GLY A 139 -70.21 -17.58 -4.11
C GLY A 139 -71.34 -18.08 -3.20
N LYS A 140 -71.31 -19.34 -2.76
CA LYS A 140 -72.26 -19.92 -1.80
C LYS A 140 -71.64 -20.12 -0.43
N CYS A 141 -72.42 -19.95 0.63
CA CYS A 141 -72.05 -20.20 2.02
C CYS A 141 -72.71 -21.51 2.50
N VAL A 142 -71.90 -22.57 2.64
CA VAL A 142 -72.37 -23.93 2.92
C VAL A 142 -71.97 -24.36 4.34
N GLN A 143 -72.67 -25.35 4.91
CA GLN A 143 -72.31 -25.90 6.21
C GLN A 143 -71.04 -26.76 6.09
N TYR A 144 -70.01 -26.43 6.88
CA TYR A 144 -68.81 -27.24 7.05
C TYR A 144 -69.03 -28.28 8.15
N ASN A 145 -69.50 -27.83 9.31
CA ASN A 145 -69.88 -28.64 10.47
C ASN A 145 -71.25 -28.17 11.01
N ALA A 146 -71.82 -28.89 11.97
CA ALA A 146 -73.14 -28.59 12.55
C ALA A 146 -73.30 -27.13 13.05
N THR A 147 -72.21 -26.50 13.51
CA THR A 147 -72.20 -25.14 14.08
C THR A 147 -71.61 -24.09 13.14
N LEU A 148 -70.93 -24.47 12.06
CA LEU A 148 -70.05 -23.57 11.33
C LEU A 148 -70.25 -23.67 9.81
N LYS A 149 -70.36 -22.51 9.16
CA LYS A 149 -70.49 -22.37 7.71
C LYS A 149 -69.23 -21.74 7.10
N THR A 150 -68.83 -22.23 5.94
CA THR A 150 -67.70 -21.70 5.16
C THR A 150 -68.08 -21.53 3.70
N CYS A 151 -67.33 -20.68 3.00
CA CYS A 151 -67.51 -20.48 1.58
C CYS A 151 -67.24 -21.79 0.81
N GLU A 152 -68.13 -22.09 -0.12
CA GLU A 152 -67.99 -23.22 -1.04
C GLU A 152 -66.93 -22.92 -2.10
N VAL A 153 -66.03 -23.88 -2.34
CA VAL A 153 -64.93 -23.77 -3.31
C VAL A 153 -64.96 -24.92 -4.32
N LYS A 154 -64.57 -24.60 -5.55
CA LYS A 154 -64.23 -25.59 -6.59
C LYS A 154 -62.74 -25.92 -6.46
N ALA A 155 -62.45 -27.11 -5.96
CA ALA A 155 -61.11 -27.53 -5.56
C ALA A 155 -60.93 -29.06 -5.63
N TRP A 156 -59.80 -29.55 -5.14
CA TRP A 156 -59.62 -30.95 -4.79
C TRP A 156 -60.25 -31.23 -3.43
N CYS A 157 -61.33 -32.01 -3.43
CA CYS A 157 -62.20 -32.25 -2.29
C CYS A 157 -62.04 -33.67 -1.74
N PRO A 158 -61.99 -33.85 -0.40
CA PRO A 158 -62.07 -32.81 0.63
C PRO A 158 -60.79 -31.94 0.67
N VAL A 159 -60.96 -30.65 0.97
CA VAL A 159 -59.82 -29.72 1.12
C VAL A 159 -58.94 -30.11 2.30
N GLU A 160 -57.64 -29.78 2.21
CA GLU A 160 -56.68 -30.03 3.29
C GLU A 160 -57.11 -29.30 4.57
N SER A 161 -57.20 -30.02 5.68
CA SER A 161 -57.40 -29.39 6.98
C SER A 161 -56.13 -28.69 7.46
N MET A 162 -56.22 -27.48 8.05
CA MET A 162 -55.08 -26.89 8.79
C MET A 162 -54.84 -27.63 10.12
N LYS A 163 -54.42 -28.89 10.03
CA LYS A 163 -53.86 -29.59 11.17
C LYS A 163 -52.44 -29.08 11.40
N SER A 164 -52.13 -28.75 12.64
CA SER A 164 -50.73 -28.63 13.06
C SER A 164 -50.01 -29.95 12.78
N ALA A 165 -48.69 -29.88 12.61
CA ALA A 165 -47.89 -31.08 12.46
C ALA A 165 -48.13 -32.00 13.68
N PRO A 166 -48.31 -33.31 13.49
CA PRO A 166 -48.49 -34.25 14.60
C PRO A 166 -47.32 -34.18 15.59
N GLU A 167 -47.65 -34.15 16.88
CA GLU A 167 -46.69 -34.20 17.98
C GLU A 167 -47.01 -35.40 18.88
N PRO A 168 -46.10 -36.39 19.03
CA PRO A 168 -44.74 -36.44 18.49
C PRO A 168 -44.69 -36.73 16.96
N ALA A 169 -43.54 -36.44 16.34
CA ALA A 169 -43.32 -36.68 14.91
C ALA A 169 -43.48 -38.17 14.54
N ILE A 170 -44.16 -38.44 13.42
CA ILE A 170 -44.49 -39.80 12.95
C ILE A 170 -43.23 -40.66 12.72
N LEU A 171 -42.17 -40.10 12.15
CA LEU A 171 -40.92 -40.81 11.83
C LEU A 171 -39.80 -40.45 12.82
N ARG A 172 -40.06 -40.52 14.12
CA ARG A 172 -39.03 -40.32 15.16
C ARG A 172 -37.81 -41.24 15.00
N SER A 173 -38.02 -42.47 14.49
CA SER A 173 -36.96 -43.45 14.25
C SER A 173 -35.96 -43.01 13.16
N ALA A 174 -36.28 -41.95 12.40
CA ALA A 174 -35.37 -41.37 11.41
C ALA A 174 -34.07 -40.84 12.03
N GLU A 175 -34.03 -40.58 13.34
CA GLU A 175 -32.81 -40.25 14.08
C GLU A 175 -31.71 -41.30 13.89
N ASN A 176 -32.11 -42.58 13.77
CA ASN A 176 -31.21 -43.72 13.61
C ASN A 176 -30.86 -44.03 12.15
N PHE A 177 -31.37 -43.25 11.20
CA PHE A 177 -31.02 -43.45 9.80
C PHE A 177 -29.57 -43.05 9.56
N THR A 178 -28.98 -43.71 8.58
CA THR A 178 -27.59 -43.47 8.17
C THR A 178 -27.55 -42.87 6.78
N VAL A 179 -26.60 -41.97 6.54
CA VAL A 179 -26.33 -41.42 5.23
C VAL A 179 -24.87 -41.68 4.86
N LEU A 180 -24.67 -42.30 3.70
CA LEU A 180 -23.37 -42.41 3.06
C LEU A 180 -23.19 -41.23 2.11
N ILE A 181 -22.16 -40.43 2.34
CA ILE A 181 -21.80 -39.30 1.47
C ILE A 181 -20.57 -39.69 0.65
N LYS A 182 -20.74 -39.82 -0.67
CA LYS A 182 -19.63 -40.00 -1.61
C LYS A 182 -19.27 -38.64 -2.18
N ASN A 183 -18.06 -38.17 -1.93
CA ASN A 183 -17.56 -36.92 -2.45
C ASN A 183 -16.27 -37.14 -3.24
N ASN A 184 -16.33 -36.80 -4.52
CA ASN A 184 -15.17 -36.77 -5.41
C ASN A 184 -14.76 -35.31 -5.61
N ILE A 185 -13.47 -35.03 -5.51
CA ILE A 185 -12.92 -33.70 -5.71
C ILE A 185 -11.82 -33.71 -6.76
N HIS A 186 -11.72 -32.60 -7.48
CA HIS A 186 -10.72 -32.38 -8.51
C HIS A 186 -10.16 -30.96 -8.41
N PHE A 187 -8.83 -30.84 -8.50
CA PHE A 187 -8.11 -29.57 -8.61
C PHE A 187 -7.54 -29.46 -10.03
N PRO A 188 -8.22 -28.75 -10.95
CA PRO A 188 -7.84 -28.69 -12.37
C PRO A 188 -6.42 -28.20 -12.61
N LYS A 189 -5.95 -27.19 -11.87
CA LYS A 189 -4.60 -26.62 -12.08
C LYS A 189 -3.49 -27.61 -11.81
N PHE A 190 -3.72 -28.58 -10.91
CA PHE A 190 -2.73 -29.58 -10.51
C PHE A 190 -3.03 -30.96 -11.11
N ASN A 191 -4.13 -31.09 -11.87
CA ASN A 191 -4.67 -32.35 -12.36
C ASN A 191 -4.73 -33.44 -11.27
N TYR A 192 -5.17 -33.05 -10.07
CA TYR A 192 -5.24 -33.94 -8.91
C TYR A 192 -6.68 -34.28 -8.59
N THR A 193 -7.01 -35.57 -8.59
CA THR A 193 -8.34 -36.08 -8.25
C THR A 193 -8.24 -36.99 -7.05
N THR A 194 -9.10 -36.76 -6.05
CA THR A 194 -9.23 -37.65 -4.90
C THR A 194 -10.68 -37.77 -4.47
N ARG A 195 -10.95 -38.63 -3.50
CA ARG A 195 -12.28 -38.90 -2.97
C ARG A 195 -12.21 -39.06 -1.45
N ASN A 196 -13.31 -38.82 -0.75
CA ASN A 196 -13.36 -38.98 0.70
C ASN A 196 -13.25 -40.45 1.17
N ILE A 197 -13.62 -41.40 0.31
CA ILE A 197 -13.63 -42.83 0.64
C ILE A 197 -12.28 -43.47 0.30
N SER A 198 -11.55 -43.91 1.32
CA SER A 198 -10.35 -44.74 1.15
C SER A 198 -10.70 -46.09 0.51
N PRO A 199 -9.84 -46.68 -0.35
CA PRO A 199 -10.07 -48.02 -0.92
C PRO A 199 -10.29 -49.11 0.15
N GLU A 200 -9.66 -48.97 1.31
CA GLU A 200 -9.68 -49.96 2.41
C GLU A 200 -10.66 -49.60 3.54
N PHE A 201 -11.68 -48.78 3.26
CA PHE A 201 -12.56 -48.31 4.33
C PHE A 201 -13.49 -49.40 4.88
N ASN A 202 -13.72 -49.38 6.19
CA ASN A 202 -14.69 -50.24 6.85
C ASN A 202 -16.12 -49.76 6.54
N THR A 203 -16.92 -50.59 5.90
CA THR A 203 -18.32 -50.29 5.51
C THR A 203 -19.27 -50.16 6.70
N SER A 204 -18.88 -50.65 7.88
CA SER A 204 -19.67 -50.59 9.11
C SER A 204 -19.25 -49.44 10.04
N CYS A 205 -18.35 -48.55 9.60
CA CYS A 205 -17.97 -47.39 10.41
C CYS A 205 -19.15 -46.43 10.57
N THR A 206 -19.15 -45.67 11.66
CA THR A 206 -19.99 -44.48 11.85
C THR A 206 -19.07 -43.32 12.20
N TYR A 207 -19.32 -42.17 11.59
CA TYR A 207 -18.54 -40.96 11.81
C TYR A 207 -18.55 -40.55 13.27
N ASN A 208 -17.37 -40.21 13.76
CA ASN A 208 -17.18 -39.60 15.06
C ASN A 208 -15.94 -38.71 14.98
N GLU A 209 -16.03 -37.50 15.52
CA GLU A 209 -14.96 -36.51 15.42
C GLU A 209 -13.61 -37.00 15.98
N ARG A 210 -13.63 -37.83 17.04
CA ARG A 210 -12.41 -38.28 17.72
C ARG A 210 -11.96 -39.68 17.30
N THR A 211 -12.90 -40.62 17.17
CA THR A 211 -12.55 -42.04 16.94
C THR A 211 -12.52 -42.40 15.45
N ALA A 212 -13.34 -41.76 14.61
CA ALA A 212 -13.54 -42.15 13.21
C ALA A 212 -13.82 -40.93 12.31
N SER A 213 -12.91 -39.95 12.33
CA SER A 213 -13.09 -38.65 11.65
C SER A 213 -13.10 -38.73 10.12
N SER A 214 -12.59 -39.84 9.55
CA SER A 214 -12.54 -40.10 8.11
C SER A 214 -13.71 -40.93 7.58
N CYS A 215 -14.60 -41.41 8.46
CA CYS A 215 -15.72 -42.24 8.05
C CYS A 215 -16.77 -41.41 7.28
N PRO A 216 -17.20 -41.85 6.08
CA PRO A 216 -18.17 -41.13 5.25
C PRO A 216 -19.64 -41.47 5.56
N ILE A 217 -19.90 -42.25 6.61
CA ILE A 217 -21.23 -42.71 7.03
C ILE A 217 -21.63 -41.95 8.28
N PHE A 218 -22.74 -41.23 8.22
CA PHE A 218 -23.22 -40.38 9.31
C PHE A 218 -24.58 -40.86 9.78
N ARG A 219 -24.82 -40.88 11.09
CA ARG A 219 -26.16 -41.04 11.67
C ARG A 219 -26.83 -39.68 11.78
N LEU A 220 -28.11 -39.58 11.41
CA LEU A 220 -28.80 -38.28 11.37
C LEU A 220 -28.92 -37.62 12.74
N GLY A 221 -29.16 -38.41 13.79
CA GLY A 221 -29.15 -37.93 15.17
C GLY A 221 -27.81 -37.31 15.58
N ASP A 222 -26.69 -37.96 15.25
CA ASP A 222 -25.35 -37.50 15.61
C ASP A 222 -25.00 -36.15 14.94
N ILE A 223 -25.50 -35.90 13.72
CA ILE A 223 -25.34 -34.61 13.03
C ILE A 223 -26.00 -33.48 13.83
N LEU A 224 -27.25 -33.68 14.28
CA LEU A 224 -27.97 -32.67 15.06
C LEU A 224 -27.39 -32.54 16.48
N GLN A 225 -26.97 -33.65 17.08
CA GLN A 225 -26.34 -33.65 18.39
C GLN A 225 -25.01 -32.87 18.38
N ALA A 226 -24.22 -32.96 17.30
CA ALA A 226 -22.95 -32.24 17.15
C ALA A 226 -23.12 -30.71 17.18
N ILE A 227 -24.29 -30.19 16.78
CA ILE A 227 -24.63 -28.75 16.82
C ILE A 227 -25.47 -28.38 18.05
N GLY A 228 -25.74 -29.33 18.96
CA GLY A 228 -26.53 -29.10 20.17
C GLY A 228 -28.04 -28.96 19.92
N GLU A 229 -28.56 -29.46 18.79
CA GLU A 229 -29.99 -29.45 18.49
C GLU A 229 -30.64 -30.79 18.80
N ASN A 230 -31.91 -30.76 19.22
CA ASN A 230 -32.69 -31.95 19.52
C ASN A 230 -33.41 -32.44 18.26
N PHE A 231 -33.14 -33.68 17.84
CA PHE A 231 -33.76 -34.28 16.66
C PHE A 231 -35.29 -34.32 16.75
N SER A 232 -35.84 -34.61 17.94
CA SER A 232 -37.28 -34.77 18.13
C SER A 232 -38.05 -33.47 17.89
N GLU A 233 -37.49 -32.33 18.29
CA GLU A 233 -38.12 -31.00 18.09
C GLU A 233 -38.08 -30.60 16.62
N VAL A 234 -36.92 -30.75 15.97
CA VAL A 234 -36.76 -30.44 14.54
C VAL A 234 -37.60 -31.39 13.68
N ALA A 235 -37.79 -32.64 14.09
CA ALA A 235 -38.58 -33.62 13.36
C ALA A 235 -40.06 -33.25 13.21
N VAL A 236 -40.63 -32.44 14.11
CA VAL A 236 -42.05 -32.04 14.06
C VAL A 236 -42.32 -31.09 12.90
N GLN A 237 -41.56 -29.99 12.82
CA GLN A 237 -41.79 -28.90 11.86
C GLN A 237 -40.80 -28.93 10.67
N GLY A 238 -39.75 -29.73 10.76
CA GLY A 238 -38.65 -29.76 9.80
C GLY A 238 -37.63 -28.65 10.04
N GLY A 239 -36.54 -28.70 9.28
CA GLY A 239 -35.44 -27.73 9.37
C GLY A 239 -34.43 -27.89 8.24
N ILE A 240 -33.44 -26.99 8.20
CA ILE A 240 -32.40 -27.03 7.17
C ILE A 240 -31.04 -27.13 7.85
N MET A 241 -30.33 -28.21 7.57
CA MET A 241 -29.01 -28.51 8.13
C MET A 241 -27.95 -28.44 7.03
N GLY A 242 -26.76 -27.99 7.40
CA GLY A 242 -25.58 -27.90 6.55
C GLY A 242 -24.54 -28.92 6.99
N ILE A 243 -24.04 -29.70 6.03
CA ILE A 243 -22.88 -30.59 6.19
C ILE A 243 -21.72 -29.97 5.43
N GLU A 244 -20.75 -29.44 6.15
CA GLU A 244 -19.58 -28.77 5.60
C GLU A 244 -18.45 -29.79 5.40
N ILE A 245 -17.88 -29.86 4.20
CA ILE A 245 -16.75 -30.74 3.86
C ILE A 245 -15.59 -29.87 3.39
N ASN A 246 -14.62 -29.64 4.28
CA ASN A 246 -13.45 -28.82 4.01
C ASN A 246 -12.28 -29.67 3.50
N TRP A 247 -11.77 -29.32 2.33
CA TRP A 247 -10.58 -29.89 1.70
C TRP A 247 -9.42 -28.89 1.65
N ASP A 248 -8.70 -28.76 2.77
CA ASP A 248 -7.42 -28.02 2.82
C ASP A 248 -6.27 -28.99 2.55
N CYS A 249 -5.83 -29.03 1.29
CA CYS A 249 -4.89 -30.03 0.79
C CYS A 249 -3.50 -29.44 0.54
N ASN A 250 -2.48 -30.09 1.09
CA ASN A 250 -1.10 -29.89 0.68
C ASN A 250 -0.70 -31.01 -0.31
N LEU A 251 -0.40 -30.62 -1.55
CA LEU A 251 0.01 -31.51 -2.63
C LEU A 251 1.53 -31.55 -2.85
N ASP A 252 2.32 -30.96 -1.95
CA ASP A 252 3.79 -31.08 -1.96
C ASP A 252 4.22 -32.54 -1.78
N LYS A 253 5.16 -33.00 -2.61
CA LYS A 253 5.67 -34.39 -2.56
C LYS A 253 6.23 -34.78 -1.19
N TRP A 254 6.92 -33.85 -0.50
CA TRP A 254 7.54 -34.09 0.80
C TRP A 254 6.57 -34.01 1.99
N ARG A 255 5.36 -33.46 1.80
CA ARG A 255 4.37 -33.29 2.87
C ARG A 255 2.95 -33.39 2.33
N HIS A 256 2.67 -34.47 1.62
CA HIS A 256 1.35 -34.71 1.06
C HIS A 256 0.34 -34.96 2.19
N ARG A 257 -0.69 -34.12 2.26
CA ARG A 257 -1.80 -34.25 3.21
C ARG A 257 -3.05 -33.71 2.56
N CYS A 258 -3.98 -34.60 2.23
CA CYS A 258 -5.26 -34.23 1.66
C CYS A 258 -6.32 -35.19 2.20
N GLY A 259 -7.25 -34.66 2.99
CA GLY A 259 -8.33 -35.43 3.61
C GLY A 259 -9.45 -34.48 4.02
N PRO A 260 -10.71 -34.95 3.98
CA PRO A 260 -11.85 -34.13 4.29
C PRO A 260 -11.92 -33.85 5.80
N LYS A 261 -12.34 -32.65 6.16
CA LYS A 261 -12.78 -32.31 7.50
C LYS A 261 -14.26 -32.00 7.46
N TYR A 262 -15.03 -32.70 8.29
CA TYR A 262 -16.47 -32.57 8.38
C TYR A 262 -16.86 -31.56 9.46
N GLY A 263 -17.80 -30.68 9.15
CA GLY A 263 -18.44 -29.76 10.08
C GLY A 263 -19.95 -29.77 9.88
N PHE A 264 -20.70 -29.37 10.90
CA PHE A 264 -22.16 -29.35 10.87
C PHE A 264 -22.67 -27.99 11.34
N ARG A 265 -23.74 -27.50 10.73
CA ARG A 265 -24.34 -26.22 11.08
C ARG A 265 -25.84 -26.22 10.79
N ARG A 266 -26.63 -25.51 11.60
CA ARG A 266 -28.03 -25.21 11.26
C ARG A 266 -28.10 -24.01 10.30
N LEU A 267 -28.86 -24.13 9.22
CA LEU A 267 -28.99 -23.10 8.17
C LEU A 267 -30.26 -22.26 8.34
N ASP A 268 -31.33 -22.82 8.91
CA ASP A 268 -32.57 -22.11 9.21
C ASP A 268 -32.48 -21.32 10.53
N ASP A 269 -33.14 -20.16 10.59
CA ASP A 269 -33.16 -19.31 11.79
C ASP A 269 -34.20 -19.80 12.80
N LYS A 270 -33.70 -20.28 13.95
CA LYS A 270 -34.47 -20.77 15.09
C LYS A 270 -35.39 -19.70 15.72
N LYS A 271 -35.11 -18.41 15.52
CA LYS A 271 -35.79 -17.27 16.16
C LYS A 271 -36.75 -16.52 15.25
N THR A 272 -36.87 -16.90 13.98
CA THR A 272 -37.81 -16.25 13.07
C THR A 272 -39.21 -16.38 13.66
N SER A 273 -39.85 -15.24 13.96
CA SER A 273 -41.18 -15.16 14.59
C SER A 273 -42.12 -16.23 14.06
N GLU A 274 -42.71 -17.01 14.96
CA GLU A 274 -43.67 -18.12 14.73
C GLU A 274 -44.80 -17.80 13.74
N ALA A 275 -44.98 -16.52 13.39
CA ALA A 275 -46.02 -15.99 12.54
C ALA A 275 -45.81 -16.14 11.02
N LEU A 276 -44.59 -16.34 10.50
CA LEU A 276 -44.38 -16.32 9.04
C LEU A 276 -44.39 -17.71 8.40
N TYR A 277 -43.45 -18.62 8.69
CA TYR A 277 -43.51 -20.05 8.32
C TYR A 277 -42.49 -20.85 9.15
N PRO A 278 -42.87 -21.46 10.29
CA PRO A 278 -41.91 -22.22 11.09
C PRO A 278 -41.56 -23.56 10.43
N GLY A 279 -40.26 -23.87 10.37
CA GLY A 279 -39.72 -25.12 9.85
C GLY A 279 -39.68 -25.23 8.31
N TYR A 280 -39.37 -26.44 7.82
CA TYR A 280 -39.25 -26.73 6.38
C TYR A 280 -40.26 -27.81 5.97
N ASN A 281 -41.20 -27.42 5.10
CA ASN A 281 -42.26 -28.29 4.61
C ASN A 281 -42.60 -28.01 3.16
N PHE A 282 -43.15 -29.03 2.48
CA PHE A 282 -43.70 -28.88 1.14
C PHE A 282 -44.83 -29.88 0.90
N ARG A 283 -45.59 -29.66 -0.18
CA ARG A 283 -46.71 -30.51 -0.58
C ARG A 283 -46.41 -31.18 -1.90
N TYR A 284 -46.77 -32.45 -2.00
CA TYR A 284 -46.78 -33.20 -3.26
C TYR A 284 -47.99 -34.12 -3.29
N ALA A 285 -48.38 -34.59 -4.48
CA ALA A 285 -49.56 -35.43 -4.63
C ALA A 285 -49.22 -36.72 -5.40
N ARG A 286 -49.86 -37.82 -5.01
CA ARG A 286 -49.84 -39.09 -5.74
C ARG A 286 -51.17 -39.23 -6.48
N TYR A 287 -51.13 -39.25 -7.81
CA TYR A 287 -52.33 -39.35 -8.65
C TYR A 287 -52.62 -40.79 -9.02
N TYR A 288 -53.90 -41.16 -9.00
CA TYR A 288 -54.40 -42.47 -9.40
C TYR A 288 -55.81 -42.35 -9.99
N LYS A 289 -56.27 -43.38 -10.70
CA LYS A 289 -57.61 -43.42 -11.30
C LYS A 289 -58.44 -44.51 -10.64
N GLN A 290 -59.66 -44.18 -10.25
CA GLN A 290 -60.63 -45.16 -9.78
C GLN A 290 -61.11 -46.05 -10.95
N ALA A 291 -61.67 -47.23 -10.62
CA ALA A 291 -62.32 -48.11 -11.59
C ALA A 291 -63.48 -47.42 -12.35
N SER A 292 -64.07 -46.38 -11.77
CA SER A 292 -65.10 -45.52 -12.38
C SER A 292 -64.58 -44.55 -13.45
N GLY A 293 -63.26 -44.51 -13.69
CA GLY A 293 -62.60 -43.58 -14.61
C GLY A 293 -62.34 -42.18 -14.03
N ARG A 294 -62.79 -41.90 -12.80
CA ARG A 294 -62.53 -40.62 -12.11
C ARG A 294 -61.09 -40.53 -11.62
N GLU A 295 -60.49 -39.35 -11.78
CA GLU A 295 -59.15 -39.03 -11.27
C GLU A 295 -59.22 -38.70 -9.77
N GLU A 296 -58.33 -39.32 -9.01
CA GLU A 296 -58.19 -39.16 -7.57
C GLU A 296 -56.72 -38.89 -7.23
N ARG A 297 -56.48 -38.18 -6.13
CA ARG A 297 -55.13 -37.98 -5.63
C ARG A 297 -55.08 -38.08 -4.11
N THR A 298 -53.92 -38.53 -3.62
CA THR A 298 -53.56 -38.38 -2.21
C THR A 298 -52.61 -37.20 -2.11
N LEU A 299 -53.04 -36.15 -1.41
CA LEU A 299 -52.20 -34.99 -1.10
C LEU A 299 -51.38 -35.29 0.14
N ILE A 300 -50.07 -35.07 0.05
CA ILE A 300 -49.13 -35.32 1.13
C ILE A 300 -48.41 -34.00 1.42
N LYS A 301 -48.61 -33.48 2.63
CA LYS A 301 -47.79 -32.40 3.19
C LYS A 301 -46.69 -33.04 4.01
N ALA A 302 -45.45 -32.92 3.55
CA ALA A 302 -44.29 -33.49 4.22
C ALA A 302 -43.52 -32.39 4.95
N TYR A 303 -43.20 -32.67 6.21
CA TYR A 303 -42.24 -31.95 7.02
C TYR A 303 -40.99 -32.83 7.15
N GLY A 304 -39.83 -32.21 7.14
CA GLY A 304 -38.60 -32.97 7.17
C GLY A 304 -37.37 -32.12 7.27
N ILE A 305 -36.24 -32.80 7.32
CA ILE A 305 -34.94 -32.17 7.43
C ILE A 305 -34.29 -32.22 6.05
N ARG A 306 -33.94 -31.04 5.55
CA ARG A 306 -33.12 -30.89 4.35
C ARG A 306 -31.66 -30.75 4.77
N PHE A 307 -30.80 -31.58 4.21
CA PHE A 307 -29.36 -31.52 4.42
C PHE A 307 -28.69 -31.00 3.15
N ASP A 308 -28.09 -29.81 3.24
CA ASP A 308 -27.29 -29.21 2.18
C ASP A 308 -25.81 -29.54 2.40
N ILE A 309 -25.16 -30.13 1.40
CA ILE A 309 -23.75 -30.52 1.47
C ILE A 309 -22.90 -29.42 0.85
N LEU A 310 -22.15 -28.72 1.70
CA LEU A 310 -21.31 -27.59 1.35
C LEU A 310 -19.86 -28.06 1.25
N VAL A 311 -19.37 -28.26 0.03
CA VAL A 311 -17.98 -28.66 -0.22
C VAL A 311 -17.16 -27.44 -0.59
N PHE A 312 -16.09 -27.20 0.15
CA PHE A 312 -15.16 -26.11 -0.11
C PHE A 312 -13.75 -26.52 0.28
N GLY A 313 -12.75 -25.79 -0.22
CA GLY A 313 -11.36 -26.14 0.02
C GLY A 313 -10.43 -25.56 -1.02
N MET A 314 -9.15 -25.58 -0.67
CA MET A 314 -8.06 -25.16 -1.53
C MET A 314 -6.95 -26.20 -1.49
N ALA A 315 -6.36 -26.46 -2.64
CA ALA A 315 -5.10 -27.18 -2.72
C ALA A 315 -3.94 -26.21 -2.94
N GLY A 316 -2.83 -26.48 -2.27
CA GLY A 316 -1.55 -25.83 -2.52
C GLY A 316 -0.52 -26.84 -3.04
N GLN A 317 0.21 -26.47 -4.09
CA GLN A 317 1.36 -27.22 -4.58
C GLN A 317 2.53 -26.24 -4.80
N PHE A 318 3.75 -26.67 -4.44
CA PHE A 318 4.97 -25.90 -4.69
C PHE A 318 5.06 -25.40 -6.14
N ASP A 319 5.28 -24.09 -6.29
CA ASP A 319 5.50 -23.44 -7.57
C ASP A 319 6.70 -22.48 -7.45
N PHE A 320 7.68 -22.64 -8.34
CA PHE A 320 8.91 -21.87 -8.29
C PHE A 320 8.67 -20.37 -8.58
N PHE A 321 7.70 -20.04 -9.42
CA PHE A 321 7.42 -18.64 -9.77
C PHE A 321 6.76 -17.90 -8.61
N GLU A 322 5.83 -18.54 -7.89
CA GLU A 322 5.21 -17.95 -6.69
C GLU A 322 6.27 -17.65 -5.61
N LEU A 323 7.22 -18.56 -5.40
CA LEU A 323 8.36 -18.34 -4.51
C LEU A 323 9.22 -17.15 -4.96
N LEU A 324 9.54 -17.05 -6.26
CA LEU A 324 10.38 -15.97 -6.80
C LEU A 324 9.68 -14.60 -6.66
N VAL A 325 8.38 -14.54 -6.96
CA VAL A 325 7.57 -13.33 -6.80
C VAL A 325 7.53 -12.90 -5.33
N TYR A 326 7.34 -13.85 -4.42
CA TYR A 326 7.36 -13.57 -2.99
C TYR A 326 8.73 -13.05 -2.52
N ILE A 327 9.84 -13.69 -2.91
CA ILE A 327 11.20 -13.22 -2.60
C ILE A 327 11.42 -11.81 -3.16
N GLY A 328 11.04 -11.56 -4.41
CA GLY A 328 11.15 -10.25 -5.05
C GLY A 328 10.40 -9.16 -4.29
N SER A 329 9.18 -9.46 -3.83
CA SER A 329 8.42 -8.53 -2.97
C SER A 329 9.09 -8.31 -1.60
N ALA A 330 9.66 -9.37 -1.02
CA ALA A 330 10.26 -9.33 0.30
C ALA A 330 11.59 -8.55 0.36
N LEU A 331 12.36 -8.51 -0.74
CA LEU A 331 13.61 -7.76 -0.84
C LEU A 331 13.43 -6.26 -0.52
N SER A 332 12.26 -5.69 -0.84
CA SER A 332 11.96 -4.29 -0.56
C SER A 332 11.95 -3.95 0.94
N TYR A 333 11.50 -4.89 1.80
CA TYR A 333 11.42 -4.67 3.25
C TYR A 333 12.80 -4.52 3.91
N PHE A 334 13.86 -5.08 3.32
CA PHE A 334 15.22 -4.92 3.85
C PHE A 334 15.72 -3.47 3.75
N GLY A 335 15.09 -2.64 2.92
CA GLY A 335 15.33 -1.19 2.84
C GLY A 335 14.96 -0.43 4.12
N LEU A 336 14.12 -1.01 4.98
CA LEU A 336 13.72 -0.41 6.26
C LEU A 336 14.92 -0.10 7.16
N ALA A 337 15.94 -0.97 7.16
CA ALA A 337 17.14 -0.74 7.95
C ALA A 337 17.88 0.53 7.50
N GLN A 338 18.02 0.74 6.19
CA GLN A 338 18.64 1.94 5.64
C GLN A 338 17.81 3.19 5.95
N LEU A 339 16.49 3.14 5.72
CA LEU A 339 15.60 4.25 6.03
C LEU A 339 15.67 4.65 7.51
N THR A 340 15.70 3.66 8.40
CA THR A 340 15.78 3.91 9.85
C THR A 340 17.11 4.53 10.25
N VAL A 341 18.24 3.99 9.76
CA VAL A 341 19.57 4.56 10.02
C VAL A 341 19.68 5.98 9.46
N ASP A 342 19.18 6.20 8.24
CA ASP A 342 19.19 7.51 7.58
C ASP A 342 18.33 8.54 8.32
N PHE A 343 17.18 8.13 8.82
CA PHE A 343 16.33 8.94 9.68
C PHE A 343 17.01 9.26 11.01
N LEU A 344 17.72 8.32 11.63
CA LEU A 344 18.47 8.58 12.86
C LEU A 344 19.64 9.55 12.65
N ILE A 345 20.28 9.53 11.47
CA ILE A 345 21.35 10.47 11.11
C ILE A 345 20.79 11.87 10.80
N THR A 346 19.64 11.96 10.12
CA THR A 346 19.06 13.24 9.67
C THR A 346 18.07 13.89 10.66
N SER A 347 17.51 13.13 11.59
CA SER A 347 16.58 13.64 12.61
C SER A 347 17.22 14.74 13.47
N TYR A 348 16.45 15.73 13.90
CA TYR A 348 16.92 16.68 14.90
C TYR A 348 17.11 15.97 16.25
N SER A 349 18.26 16.13 16.91
CA SER A 349 18.35 15.82 18.33
C SER A 349 17.33 16.72 19.04
N TYR A 350 16.27 16.12 19.58
CA TYR A 350 15.38 16.80 20.51
C TYR A 350 16.21 17.41 21.65
N SER A 351 15.82 18.58 22.14
CA SER A 351 16.53 19.34 23.19
C SER A 351 16.82 18.58 24.50
N CYS A 352 16.26 17.37 24.66
CA CYS A 352 16.52 16.47 25.78
C CYS A 352 17.84 15.67 25.63
N CYS A 353 18.30 15.43 24.40
CA CYS A 353 19.54 14.70 24.12
C CYS A 353 20.69 15.67 23.84
N LYS A 354 21.80 15.55 24.56
CA LYS A 354 23.02 16.35 24.35
C LYS A 354 23.41 16.37 22.87
N TYR A 355 23.93 17.51 22.41
CA TYR A 355 24.55 17.67 21.09
C TYR A 355 25.54 16.53 20.82
N ASP A 356 25.29 15.74 19.78
CA ASP A 356 26.14 14.61 19.38
C ASP A 356 27.04 15.04 18.21
N PRO A 357 28.34 15.31 18.46
CA PRO A 357 29.27 15.73 17.42
C PRO A 357 29.50 14.64 16.36
N VAL A 358 29.26 13.36 16.68
CA VAL A 358 29.44 12.24 15.77
C VAL A 358 28.34 12.23 14.70
N LYS A 359 27.11 12.56 15.09
CA LYS A 359 25.97 12.67 14.16
C LYS A 359 26.18 13.79 13.13
N GLU A 360 26.66 14.95 13.56
CA GLU A 360 26.97 16.07 12.65
C GLU A 360 28.11 15.72 11.69
N TYR A 361 29.13 14.98 12.15
CA TYR A 361 30.18 14.46 11.30
C TYR A 361 29.63 13.54 10.20
N TYR A 362 28.74 12.60 10.54
CA TYR A 362 28.12 11.72 9.54
C TYR A 362 27.23 12.48 8.56
N TYR A 363 26.46 13.46 9.04
CA TYR A 363 25.65 14.32 8.16
C TYR A 363 26.52 15.08 7.14
N LYS A 364 27.60 15.73 7.59
CA LYS A 364 28.53 16.45 6.70
C LYS A 364 29.25 15.55 5.70
N LYS A 365 29.45 14.27 6.02
CA LYS A 365 30.04 13.29 5.10
C LYS A 365 29.03 12.72 4.10
N LYS A 366 27.75 12.66 4.47
CA LYS A 366 26.68 12.11 3.63
C LYS A 366 26.04 13.16 2.71
N CYS A 367 25.86 14.37 3.20
CA CYS A 367 25.09 15.43 2.53
C CYS A 367 25.99 16.58 2.12
N GLU A 368 25.98 16.90 0.83
CA GLU A 368 26.58 18.10 0.26
C GLU A 368 25.47 19.10 -0.08
N SER A 369 25.48 20.26 0.57
CA SER A 369 24.48 21.29 0.34
C SER A 369 24.86 22.14 -0.88
N VAL A 370 24.21 21.89 -2.02
CA VAL A 370 24.42 22.67 -3.25
C VAL A 370 23.33 23.73 -3.38
N PRO A 371 23.67 25.04 -3.46
CA PRO A 371 22.69 26.08 -3.74
C PRO A 371 22.20 25.95 -5.19
N GLY A 372 20.90 25.81 -5.39
CA GLY A 372 20.30 25.60 -6.72
C GLY A 372 20.62 26.74 -7.72
N PRO A 373 20.61 26.46 -9.04
CA PRO A 373 20.90 27.46 -10.07
C PRO A 373 19.76 28.46 -10.17
N ARG A 374 19.88 29.57 -9.44
CA ARG A 374 18.98 30.71 -9.58
C ARG A 374 19.74 31.88 -10.20
N TRP A 375 19.16 32.44 -11.25
CA TRP A 375 19.65 33.59 -12.02
C TRP A 375 19.82 34.87 -11.18
N THR A 376 19.26 34.87 -9.97
CA THR A 376 19.25 35.97 -9.00
C THR A 376 20.32 35.83 -7.91
N VAL A 377 21.09 34.74 -7.88
CA VAL A 377 22.06 34.48 -6.82
C VAL A 377 23.33 35.27 -7.07
N LEU A 378 23.65 36.17 -6.15
CA LEU A 378 24.90 36.91 -6.09
C LEU A 378 25.60 36.63 -4.77
N TYR A 379 26.93 36.45 -4.82
CA TYR A 379 27.76 36.35 -3.64
C TYR A 379 28.51 37.65 -3.39
N VAL A 380 28.44 38.13 -2.14
CA VAL A 380 29.16 39.33 -1.69
C VAL A 380 29.96 39.04 -0.42
N THR A 381 31.10 39.72 -0.28
CA THR A 381 31.94 39.68 0.92
C THR A 381 32.27 41.07 1.38
N TYR A 382 32.39 41.22 2.70
CA TYR A 382 32.85 42.43 3.35
C TYR A 382 34.14 42.14 4.11
N VAL A 383 35.03 43.12 4.26
CA VAL A 383 36.30 42.92 5.00
C VAL A 383 36.05 42.84 6.50
N ASP A 384 35.03 43.53 6.99
CA ASP A 384 34.64 43.63 8.39
C ASP A 384 33.76 42.48 8.89
N GLU A 385 33.34 41.55 8.01
CA GLU A 385 32.54 40.38 8.36
C GLU A 385 33.23 39.07 7.91
N PRO A 386 33.29 38.03 8.75
CA PRO A 386 34.04 36.79 8.44
C PRO A 386 33.32 35.85 7.47
N HIS A 387 32.06 36.13 7.12
CA HIS A 387 31.22 35.23 6.34
C HIS A 387 30.97 35.73 4.90
N ILE A 388 30.63 34.81 4.02
CA ILE A 388 30.16 35.12 2.66
C ILE A 388 28.65 35.29 2.71
N PHE A 389 28.11 36.30 2.04
CA PHE A 389 26.66 36.52 1.98
C PHE A 389 26.14 36.12 0.62
N MET A 390 25.16 35.21 0.62
CA MET A 390 24.38 34.86 -0.55
C MET A 390 23.13 35.74 -0.61
N ILE A 391 22.99 36.47 -1.71
CA ILE A 391 21.81 37.29 -1.99
C ILE A 391 21.04 36.60 -3.11
N ASP A 392 19.85 36.08 -2.78
CA ASP A 392 18.92 35.44 -3.73
C ASP A 392 17.59 36.20 -3.76
N LYS A 393 17.66 37.52 -3.94
CA LYS A 393 16.50 38.41 -4.00
C LYS A 393 16.62 39.35 -5.20
N LEU A 394 15.48 39.72 -5.80
CA LEU A 394 15.44 40.73 -6.85
C LEU A 394 15.93 42.08 -6.29
N LEU A 395 16.91 42.68 -6.97
CA LEU A 395 17.53 43.93 -6.55
C LEU A 395 16.57 45.11 -6.73
N LYS A 396 15.94 45.56 -5.65
CA LYS A 396 15.10 46.78 -5.61
C LYS A 396 15.87 48.02 -5.11
N THR A 397 17.00 47.81 -4.44
CA THR A 397 17.86 48.84 -3.84
C THR A 397 19.33 48.48 -4.06
N SER A 398 20.25 49.40 -3.72
CA SER A 398 21.70 49.17 -3.71
C SER A 398 22.10 47.82 -3.11
N LEU A 399 23.00 47.08 -3.78
CA LEU A 399 23.48 45.77 -3.34
C LEU A 399 24.11 45.81 -1.94
N GLN A 400 24.75 46.93 -1.58
CA GLN A 400 25.32 47.20 -0.26
C GLN A 400 24.33 47.06 0.90
N ASN A 401 23.05 47.44 0.68
CA ASN A 401 22.05 47.55 1.74
C ASN A 401 21.21 46.28 1.92
N ILE A 402 21.44 45.25 1.09
CA ILE A 402 20.65 44.02 1.11
C ILE A 402 21.22 43.02 2.11
N LYS A 403 20.35 42.53 2.99
CA LYS A 403 20.66 41.42 3.90
C LYS A 403 20.61 40.09 3.14
N GLY A 404 21.76 39.46 2.97
CA GLY A 404 21.91 38.11 2.43
C GLY A 404 21.86 37.02 3.51
N LYS A 405 21.71 35.77 3.09
CA LYS A 405 21.89 34.60 3.96
C LYS A 405 23.38 34.34 4.16
N ILE A 406 23.77 33.98 5.37
CA ILE A 406 25.15 33.65 5.72
C ILE A 406 25.50 32.30 5.10
N VAL A 407 26.58 32.27 4.33
CA VAL A 407 27.25 31.05 3.87
C VAL A 407 28.56 30.95 4.62
N HIS A 408 28.74 29.86 5.36
CA HIS A 408 30.02 29.60 6.00
C HIS A 408 31.08 29.40 4.93
N ARG A 409 32.14 30.21 4.99
CA ARG A 409 33.34 30.02 4.20
C ARG A 409 33.90 28.65 4.59
N GLN A 410 33.96 27.71 3.65
CA GLN A 410 34.78 26.53 3.87
C GLN A 410 36.21 27.05 4.07
N THR A 411 36.77 26.86 5.27
CA THR A 411 38.18 27.10 5.51
C THR A 411 38.94 26.32 4.45
N GLY A 412 39.50 27.03 3.47
CA GLY A 412 40.24 26.42 2.38
C GLY A 412 41.28 25.46 2.95
N ASN A 413 41.51 24.35 2.24
CA ASN A 413 42.49 23.36 2.63
C ASN A 413 43.81 24.05 3.03
N PHE A 414 44.14 24.04 4.32
CA PHE A 414 45.37 24.61 4.87
C PHE A 414 46.64 23.99 4.26
N LYS A 415 46.47 22.92 3.46
CA LYS A 415 47.52 22.28 2.66
C LYS A 415 48.07 23.12 1.51
N LEU A 416 47.39 24.19 1.07
CA LEU A 416 47.86 25.08 -0.02
C LEU A 416 48.53 26.38 0.47
N GLY A 417 48.61 26.61 1.78
CA GLY A 417 49.25 27.79 2.39
C GLY A 417 50.78 27.92 2.24
N PRO A 418 51.60 26.86 2.12
CA PRO A 418 53.05 27.01 2.13
C PRO A 418 53.72 27.06 0.73
N LYS A 419 53.02 27.48 -0.33
CA LYS A 419 53.61 27.59 -1.69
C LYS A 419 53.95 29.01 -2.16
N LEU A 420 53.86 30.02 -1.30
CA LEU A 420 54.27 31.40 -1.60
C LEU A 420 55.61 31.73 -0.93
N LEU A 421 56.71 31.19 -1.48
CA LEU A 421 58.05 31.77 -1.30
C LEU A 421 58.41 32.55 -2.58
N LEU A 422 58.04 33.84 -2.63
CA LEU A 422 58.82 34.78 -3.43
C LEU A 422 60.15 35.01 -2.69
N LYS A 423 61.27 34.71 -3.35
CA LYS A 423 62.60 35.09 -2.89
C LYS A 423 62.68 36.62 -2.76
N PRO A 424 63.10 37.20 -1.63
CA PRO A 424 63.47 38.62 -1.58
C PRO A 424 64.74 38.85 -2.42
N PRO A 425 64.96 40.07 -2.96
CA PRO A 425 66.22 40.40 -3.62
C PRO A 425 67.38 40.28 -2.62
N LYS A 426 68.51 39.76 -3.09
CA LYS A 426 69.74 39.65 -2.31
C LYS A 426 70.33 41.04 -2.06
N GLU A 427 70.36 41.49 -0.81
CA GLU A 427 71.37 42.42 -0.32
C GLU A 427 72.08 41.79 0.89
N ALA A 428 73.40 41.91 0.89
CA ALA A 428 74.31 41.26 1.84
C ALA A 428 74.71 42.23 2.95
N ARG A 429 74.41 41.89 4.21
CA ARG A 429 75.30 41.86 5.41
C ARG A 429 74.56 42.11 6.74
N SER A 430 74.66 41.09 7.61
CA SER A 430 74.94 41.07 9.06
C SER A 430 74.09 41.84 10.10
N PRO A 431 74.01 41.33 11.36
CA PRO A 431 72.81 41.43 12.20
C PRO A 431 72.94 42.38 13.41
N GLY A 432 71.81 42.95 13.85
CA GLY A 432 71.72 43.66 15.13
C GLY A 432 70.29 44.08 15.51
N ALA A 433 69.71 43.34 16.46
CA ALA A 433 68.75 43.75 17.52
C ALA A 433 67.39 44.42 17.15
N PRO A 434 66.37 44.31 18.04
CA PRO A 434 64.96 44.43 17.68
C PRO A 434 64.45 45.87 17.77
N HIS A 435 63.68 46.32 16.77
CA HIS A 435 62.99 47.60 16.83
C HIS A 435 61.47 47.47 16.77
N GLU A 436 60.86 48.22 17.68
CA GLU A 436 59.45 48.44 17.96
C GLU A 436 58.63 48.87 16.74
N LEU A 437 57.33 48.54 16.81
CA LEU A 437 56.28 49.09 15.97
C LEU A 437 56.22 50.61 16.13
N GLN A 438 56.56 51.34 15.07
CA GLN A 438 56.19 52.75 14.93
C GLN A 438 55.26 52.96 13.71
N PRO A 439 54.25 53.82 13.82
CA PRO A 439 53.26 54.06 12.79
C PRO A 439 53.81 55.01 11.73
N LEU A 440 53.86 54.57 10.47
CA LEU A 440 54.15 55.43 9.33
C LEU A 440 52.96 56.36 9.07
N GLN A 441 53.04 57.58 9.59
CA GLN A 441 52.31 58.73 9.08
C GLN A 441 52.83 59.04 7.67
N ASN A 442 52.02 58.74 6.66
CA ASN A 442 52.22 59.30 5.32
C ASN A 442 51.17 60.40 5.10
N GLU A 443 51.63 61.64 5.16
CA GLU A 443 50.90 62.81 4.66
C GLU A 443 50.59 62.59 3.16
N ARG A 444 49.31 62.64 2.79
CA ARG A 444 48.90 62.69 1.38
C ARG A 444 48.56 64.11 1.00
N VAL A 445 49.29 64.59 0.01
CA VAL A 445 48.95 65.72 -0.85
C VAL A 445 47.57 65.47 -1.48
N ALA A 446 46.65 66.42 -1.30
CA ALA A 446 45.30 66.39 -1.83
C ALA A 446 45.30 66.56 -3.35
N SER A 447 44.50 65.74 -4.04
CA SER A 447 44.10 65.89 -5.45
C SER A 447 42.59 65.60 -5.55
N PRO A 448 41.89 66.14 -6.56
CA PRO A 448 40.63 66.87 -6.38
C PRO A 448 39.43 66.01 -5.97
N SER A 449 38.52 66.66 -5.24
CA SER A 449 37.27 66.12 -4.69
C SER A 449 36.45 65.34 -5.72
N ARG A 450 36.51 64.00 -5.65
CA ARG A 450 35.51 63.11 -6.23
C ARG A 450 34.36 62.96 -5.24
N GLU A 451 33.13 63.26 -5.65
CA GLU A 451 31.95 63.11 -4.81
C GLU A 451 31.81 61.65 -4.32
N ARG A 452 31.73 61.47 -3.00
CA ARG A 452 31.58 60.16 -2.34
C ARG A 452 30.15 59.65 -2.55
N PRO A 453 29.94 58.48 -3.18
CA PRO A 453 28.61 57.88 -3.27
C PRO A 453 28.04 57.56 -1.87
N PRO A 454 26.73 57.72 -1.63
CA PRO A 454 26.13 57.56 -0.30
C PRO A 454 26.23 56.13 0.26
N TRP A 455 26.39 55.12 -0.60
CA TRP A 455 26.57 53.72 -0.22
C TRP A 455 28.04 53.32 0.02
N CYS A 456 29.00 54.23 -0.16
CA CYS A 456 30.43 53.93 -0.02
C CYS A 456 30.94 54.20 1.40
N SER A 457 31.59 53.20 2.02
CA SER A 457 32.24 53.32 3.34
C SER A 457 33.77 53.44 3.28
N CYS A 458 34.41 53.15 2.13
CA CYS A 458 35.88 53.13 1.99
C CYS A 458 36.48 54.35 1.29
N ARG A 459 35.66 55.32 0.86
CA ARG A 459 36.02 56.56 0.16
C ARG A 459 36.64 56.43 -1.25
N GLU A 460 36.93 55.21 -1.71
CA GLU A 460 37.56 54.93 -3.01
C GLU A 460 36.59 54.42 -4.10
N CYS A 461 35.27 54.46 -3.87
CA CYS A 461 34.28 54.00 -4.87
C CYS A 461 33.88 55.11 -5.84
N ARG A 462 33.57 54.73 -7.09
CA ARG A 462 33.02 55.64 -8.11
C ARG A 462 31.50 55.49 -8.24
N PRO A 463 30.76 56.57 -8.59
CA PRO A 463 29.31 56.51 -8.78
C PRO A 463 28.92 55.61 -9.97
N THR A 464 27.79 54.91 -9.84
CA THR A 464 27.18 54.05 -10.88
C THR A 464 25.67 53.98 -10.67
N GLU A 465 24.91 53.98 -11.76
CA GLU A 465 23.43 53.95 -11.75
C GLU A 465 22.87 52.55 -11.46
N ARG A 466 23.64 51.48 -11.75
CA ARG A 466 23.16 50.10 -11.66
C ARG A 466 23.24 49.58 -10.22
N TYR A 467 22.09 49.20 -9.64
CA TYR A 467 22.01 48.72 -8.25
C TYR A 467 22.92 47.53 -7.92
N TRP A 468 23.15 46.61 -8.86
CA TRP A 468 24.06 45.46 -8.69
C TRP A 468 25.55 45.82 -8.70
N GLU A 469 25.91 47.05 -9.12
CA GLU A 469 27.29 47.55 -9.10
C GLU A 469 27.58 48.45 -7.90
N GLN A 470 26.55 48.84 -7.16
CA GLN A 470 26.65 49.65 -5.94
C GLN A 470 27.01 48.76 -4.74
N LEU A 471 28.30 48.39 -4.66
CA LEU A 471 28.87 47.57 -3.60
C LEU A 471 30.19 48.17 -3.11
N CYS A 472 30.32 48.33 -1.80
CA CYS A 472 31.55 48.73 -1.13
C CYS A 472 32.27 47.50 -0.54
N CYS A 473 33.58 47.61 -0.30
CA CYS A 473 34.35 46.50 0.28
C CYS A 473 34.08 46.28 1.78
N ARG A 474 33.39 47.21 2.44
CA ARG A 474 33.11 47.22 3.89
C ARG A 474 31.69 47.70 4.15
N ARG A 475 31.13 47.36 5.32
CA ARG A 475 29.88 47.94 5.81
C ARG A 475 30.09 49.15 6.71
N LYS A 476 31.15 49.13 7.52
CA LYS A 476 31.55 50.24 8.38
C LYS A 476 32.68 51.06 7.76
N ASP A 477 32.72 52.35 8.08
CA ASP A 477 33.78 53.27 7.61
C ASP A 477 35.17 52.78 8.07
N GLY A 478 36.14 52.83 7.16
CA GLY A 478 37.52 52.42 7.40
C GLY A 478 38.32 52.16 6.12
N ASP A 479 39.54 51.64 6.27
CA ASP A 479 40.49 51.46 5.17
C ASP A 479 39.96 50.56 4.04
N CYS A 480 40.26 50.97 2.80
CA CYS A 480 39.86 50.26 1.59
C CYS A 480 40.74 49.03 1.35
N ILE A 481 40.12 47.88 1.01
CA ILE A 481 40.86 46.65 0.65
C ILE A 481 41.77 46.85 -0.56
N ALA A 482 41.35 47.71 -1.49
CA ALA A 482 42.12 48.02 -2.69
C ALA A 482 43.41 48.78 -2.35
N GLY A 483 43.53 49.38 -1.17
CA GLY A 483 44.75 50.04 -0.69
C GLY A 483 45.75 49.10 0.02
N SER A 484 45.44 47.82 0.17
CA SER A 484 46.31 46.86 0.83
C SER A 484 47.47 46.42 -0.08
N ALA A 485 48.67 46.26 0.48
CA ALA A 485 49.83 45.73 -0.24
C ALA A 485 49.56 44.33 -0.86
N LEU A 486 48.73 43.50 -0.22
CA LEU A 486 48.32 42.20 -0.76
C LEU A 486 47.45 42.35 -2.01
N PHE A 487 46.64 43.41 -2.12
CA PHE A 487 45.85 43.65 -3.32
C PHE A 487 46.77 43.93 -4.52
N ASP A 488 47.82 44.73 -4.32
CA ASP A 488 48.76 45.03 -5.39
C ASP A 488 49.58 43.79 -5.81
N GLN A 489 49.99 42.96 -4.85
CA GLN A 489 50.75 41.73 -5.13
C GLN A 489 49.92 40.59 -5.73
N LEU A 490 48.67 40.41 -5.29
CA LEU A 490 47.82 39.30 -5.72
C LEU A 490 47.00 39.63 -6.97
N VAL A 491 46.49 40.86 -7.08
CA VAL A 491 45.46 41.24 -8.05
C VAL A 491 46.00 42.15 -9.15
N LEU A 492 46.94 43.06 -8.85
CA LEU A 492 47.45 44.03 -9.83
C LEU A 492 48.85 43.70 -10.40
N SER A 493 49.55 42.72 -9.83
CA SER A 493 50.90 42.36 -10.25
C SER A 493 50.90 41.78 -11.66
N ARG A 494 51.34 42.57 -12.64
CA ARG A 494 51.41 42.16 -14.05
C ARG A 494 52.22 40.87 -14.29
N PRO A 495 53.44 40.70 -13.74
CA PRO A 495 54.21 39.46 -13.93
C PRO A 495 53.49 38.21 -13.39
N ARG A 496 52.72 38.37 -12.31
CA ARG A 496 51.93 37.28 -11.73
C ARG A 496 50.74 36.91 -12.61
N LEU A 497 50.02 37.90 -13.12
CA LEU A 497 48.88 37.67 -14.01
C LEU A 497 49.32 37.06 -15.34
N GLU A 498 50.44 37.52 -15.91
CA GLU A 498 51.05 36.93 -17.10
C GLU A 498 51.45 35.48 -16.85
N PHE A 499 52.04 35.17 -15.69
CA PHE A 499 52.35 33.79 -15.30
C PHE A 499 51.10 32.91 -15.22
N ILE A 500 50.01 33.40 -14.62
CA ILE A 500 48.74 32.65 -14.53
C ILE A 500 48.15 32.40 -15.92
N LEU A 501 48.17 33.41 -16.78
CA LEU A 501 47.69 33.29 -18.16
C LEU A 501 48.53 32.30 -18.97
N LEU A 502 49.86 32.34 -18.86
CA LEU A 502 50.77 31.39 -19.50
C LEU A 502 50.67 29.97 -18.92
N TYR A 503 50.30 29.83 -17.64
CA TYR A 503 50.04 28.52 -17.06
C TYR A 503 48.78 27.87 -17.65
N ALA A 504 47.76 28.68 -17.96
CA ALA A 504 46.54 28.21 -18.62
C ALA A 504 46.71 28.02 -20.13
N ASP A 505 47.43 28.93 -20.79
CA ASP A 505 47.74 28.91 -22.22
C ASP A 505 49.23 29.28 -22.46
N PRO A 506 50.13 28.29 -22.51
CA PRO A 506 51.57 28.52 -22.64
C PRO A 506 52.00 29.21 -23.94
N LEU A 507 51.12 29.27 -24.94
CA LEU A 507 51.38 29.86 -26.26
C LEU A 507 50.76 31.25 -26.42
N LEU A 508 50.27 31.84 -25.33
CA LEU A 508 49.65 33.15 -25.35
C LEU A 508 50.60 34.25 -25.84
N ASP A 509 50.18 35.01 -26.86
CA ASP A 509 50.91 36.19 -27.31
C ASP A 509 50.77 37.35 -26.31
N LEU A 510 51.86 37.63 -25.57
CA LEU A 510 51.97 38.73 -24.62
C LEU A 510 52.17 40.10 -25.30
N LYS A 511 52.10 40.19 -26.63
CA LYS A 511 52.15 41.45 -27.38
C LYS A 511 50.84 41.79 -28.08
N ALA A 512 49.81 40.95 -27.95
CA ALA A 512 48.51 41.19 -28.56
C ALA A 512 47.80 42.42 -27.96
N ASP A 513 47.09 43.17 -28.80
CA ASP A 513 46.36 44.39 -28.40
C ASP A 513 45.29 44.11 -27.31
N ASP A 514 44.69 42.91 -27.29
CA ASP A 514 43.67 42.53 -26.29
C ASP A 514 44.26 42.02 -24.95
N LEU A 515 45.58 42.10 -24.76
CA LEU A 515 46.25 41.58 -23.54
C LEU A 515 45.73 42.26 -22.27
N ASN A 516 45.55 43.58 -22.29
CA ASN A 516 45.04 44.33 -21.13
C ASN A 516 43.65 43.86 -20.70
N LYS A 517 42.79 43.43 -21.64
CA LYS A 517 41.49 42.85 -21.30
C LYS A 517 41.63 41.47 -20.69
N ARG A 518 42.53 40.61 -21.18
CA ARG A 518 42.82 39.29 -20.58
C ARG A 518 43.40 39.43 -19.17
N LEU A 519 44.36 40.33 -18.98
CA LEU A 519 44.93 40.66 -17.65
C LEU A 519 43.86 41.19 -16.69
N ARG A 520 42.97 42.07 -17.16
CA ARG A 520 41.85 42.58 -16.37
C ARG A 520 40.87 41.49 -15.94
N HIS A 521 40.52 40.57 -16.84
CA HIS A 521 39.65 39.44 -16.52
C HIS A 521 40.31 38.48 -15.52
N CYS A 522 41.59 38.16 -15.73
CA CYS A 522 42.39 37.37 -14.79
C CYS A 522 42.47 38.05 -13.41
N ALA A 523 42.65 39.37 -13.35
CA ALA A 523 42.65 40.12 -12.10
C ALA A 523 41.29 40.06 -11.37
N TYR A 524 40.17 40.08 -12.10
CA TYR A 524 38.85 39.88 -11.49
C TYR A 524 38.72 38.48 -10.88
N GLU A 525 39.13 37.43 -11.60
CA GLU A 525 39.13 36.05 -11.12
C GLU A 525 40.04 35.88 -9.89
N GLN A 526 41.24 36.46 -9.90
CA GLN A 526 42.16 36.39 -8.75
C GLN A 526 41.59 37.06 -7.50
N TYR A 527 40.91 38.20 -7.63
CA TYR A 527 40.21 38.80 -6.50
C TYR A 527 39.07 37.91 -5.99
N ILE A 528 38.31 37.29 -6.90
CA ILE A 528 37.21 36.40 -6.54
C ILE A 528 37.74 35.16 -5.82
N HIS A 529 38.76 34.49 -6.36
CA HIS A 529 39.42 33.35 -5.74
C HIS A 529 39.93 33.68 -4.33
N TRP A 530 40.58 34.84 -4.17
CA TRP A 530 41.11 35.29 -2.88
C TRP A 530 40.02 35.48 -1.80
N ARG A 531 38.85 36.00 -2.18
CA ARG A 531 37.78 36.35 -1.22
C ARG A 531 36.71 35.27 -1.06
N PHE A 532 36.38 34.55 -2.13
CA PHE A 532 35.25 33.62 -2.20
C PHE A 532 35.69 32.15 -2.29
N GLY A 533 36.91 31.85 -2.74
CA GLY A 533 37.38 30.48 -3.02
C GLY A 533 37.03 29.99 -4.42
N GLU A 534 37.50 28.79 -4.79
CA GLU A 534 37.41 28.21 -6.16
C GLU A 534 35.98 27.90 -6.61
N GLU A 535 35.06 27.63 -5.69
CA GLU A 535 33.73 27.10 -6.03
C GLU A 535 32.69 28.17 -6.39
N LEU A 536 32.99 29.46 -6.17
CA LEU A 536 32.01 30.56 -6.23
C LEU A 536 32.29 31.60 -7.34
N GLU A 537 33.13 31.24 -8.31
CA GLU A 537 33.70 32.16 -9.31
C GLU A 537 32.64 32.82 -10.20
N GLU A 538 31.65 32.07 -10.68
CA GLU A 538 30.73 32.54 -11.72
C GLU A 538 29.69 33.59 -11.24
N ARG A 539 29.52 33.78 -9.92
CA ARG A 539 28.43 34.61 -9.33
C ARG A 539 28.88 35.58 -8.24
N ALA A 540 30.19 35.79 -8.10
CA ALA A 540 30.75 36.73 -7.14
C ALA A 540 30.74 38.17 -7.69
N VAL A 541 30.38 39.15 -6.85
CA VAL A 541 30.36 40.57 -7.24
C VAL A 541 31.52 41.31 -6.61
N LEU A 542 32.30 42.00 -7.45
CA LEU A 542 33.41 42.85 -7.00
C LEU A 542 32.91 44.22 -6.52
N PRO A 543 33.43 44.74 -5.38
CA PRO A 543 33.22 46.12 -4.95
C PRO A 543 33.69 47.14 -6.00
N SER A 544 33.05 48.30 -6.03
CA SER A 544 33.35 49.39 -6.98
C SER A 544 34.81 49.86 -6.87
N CYS A 545 35.33 50.05 -5.66
CA CYS A 545 36.72 50.46 -5.44
C CYS A 545 37.75 49.49 -6.06
N CYS A 546 37.57 48.18 -5.86
CA CYS A 546 38.45 47.15 -6.42
C CYS A 546 38.34 47.10 -7.94
N ARG A 547 37.10 47.10 -8.45
CA ARG A 547 36.81 47.02 -9.88
C ARG A 547 37.44 48.17 -10.65
N TRP A 548 37.30 49.40 -10.16
CA TRP A 548 37.87 50.57 -10.80
C TRP A 548 39.39 50.62 -10.67
N LYS A 549 39.98 50.22 -9.51
CA LYS A 549 41.44 50.13 -9.38
C LYS A 549 42.06 49.14 -10.40
N ILE A 550 41.40 48.00 -10.65
CA ILE A 550 41.82 47.03 -11.68
C ILE A 550 41.68 47.64 -13.09
N ARG A 551 40.59 48.34 -13.37
CA ARG A 551 40.37 49.00 -14.67
C ARG A 551 41.37 50.13 -14.93
N ASP A 552 41.79 50.85 -13.89
CA ASP A 552 42.80 51.90 -14.01
C ASP A 552 44.19 51.29 -14.28
N ALA A 553 44.51 50.13 -13.68
CA ALA A 553 45.76 49.42 -13.92
C ALA A 553 45.81 48.73 -15.30
N PHE A 554 44.66 48.26 -15.79
CA PHE A 554 44.52 47.58 -17.09
C PHE A 554 43.37 48.20 -17.91
N PRO A 555 43.59 49.37 -18.54
CA PRO A 555 42.54 50.13 -19.22
C PRO A 555 42.01 49.46 -20.49
N SER A 556 40.82 49.88 -20.93
CA SER A 556 40.22 49.49 -22.22
C SER A 556 40.54 50.56 -23.27
N GLU A 557 40.99 50.17 -24.47
CA GLU A 557 41.36 51.11 -25.54
C GLU A 557 40.21 52.03 -25.98
N LYS A 558 38.97 51.55 -25.88
CA LYS A 558 37.75 52.30 -26.25
C LYS A 558 37.05 52.99 -25.07
N GLY A 559 37.61 52.90 -23.85
CA GLY A 559 37.02 53.48 -22.64
C GLY A 559 35.72 52.82 -22.13
N GLU A 560 35.08 51.97 -22.92
CA GLU A 560 33.87 51.24 -22.54
C GLU A 560 34.19 49.95 -21.78
N TYR A 561 33.46 49.72 -20.68
CA TYR A 561 33.55 48.50 -19.87
C TYR A 561 32.19 47.80 -19.80
N THR A 562 32.17 46.51 -20.10
CA THR A 562 30.99 45.68 -19.83
C THR A 562 30.89 45.36 -18.33
N GLY A 563 29.68 45.48 -17.77
CA GLY A 563 29.37 45.08 -16.40
C GLY A 563 29.27 43.56 -16.24
N PHE A 564 28.92 43.10 -15.04
CA PHE A 564 28.69 41.68 -14.75
C PHE A 564 27.68 41.08 -15.73
N ARG A 565 28.11 40.09 -16.52
CA ARG A 565 27.24 39.30 -17.40
C ARG A 565 26.92 38.00 -16.67
N SER A 566 25.69 37.85 -16.17
CA SER A 566 25.18 36.53 -15.80
C SER A 566 25.21 35.67 -17.06
N GLN A 567 26.06 34.64 -17.12
CA GLN A 567 26.08 33.74 -18.28
C GLN A 567 24.66 33.15 -18.45
N ARG A 568 23.97 33.56 -19.52
CA ARG A 568 22.88 32.76 -20.08
C ARG A 568 23.52 31.53 -20.71
N LYS A 569 23.80 30.51 -19.90
CA LYS A 569 23.78 29.15 -20.43
C LYS A 569 22.32 28.80 -20.61
N THR A 570 21.80 29.09 -21.80
CA THR A 570 20.66 28.34 -22.36
C THR A 570 21.03 26.88 -22.28
N LEU A 571 20.46 26.17 -21.30
CA LEU A 571 20.36 24.72 -21.35
C LEU A 571 19.51 24.40 -22.57
N HIS A 572 20.15 23.87 -23.60
CA HIS A 572 19.48 23.04 -24.61
C HIS A 572 19.49 21.59 -24.13
#